data_AF-A0A1G2T8C2-F1
#
_entry.id   AF-A0A1G2T8C2-F1
#
_cell.length_a   1.000
_cell.length_b   1.000
_cell.length_c   1.000
_cell.angle_alpha   90.00
_cell.angle_beta   90.00
_cell.angle_gamma   90.00
#
_symmetry.space_group_name_H-M   'P 1'
#
loop_
_entity.id
_entity.type
_entity.pdbx_description
1 polymer ?
#
loop_
_entity_poly.entity_id
_entity_poly.type
_entity_poly.pdbx_seq_one_letter_code
_entity_poly.pdbx_strand_id
1 'polypeptide(L)'
;MEEKKEVLREHLEDCLKHFGKWFNSKVPRRSRGRTEAMKPMAEFLGVTPGTVQRMLDDMSPLPRGETHIKLLCYLDLHGYKIIEFERMPKIRRNFSELIGFELLSPVEASNLVGYHDTQQIYQAIFGREGVNKKRENLMWTIWKEKRVELERRKKDAYDTLRLEVLFSVPLEVGSVSVAVQQLVLSASQPVITNAGMRLAVLNILENSVLLFEDSLFDSLSDSELCEFSQPILRLSSHLSTLSSKILTRKVG
;
A
#
# COMPACT_ATOMS: atom_id res chain seq x y z
N MET A 1 -13.07 3.14 -11.44
CA MET A 1 -12.09 2.73 -10.42
C MET A 1 -12.06 1.23 -10.52
N GLU A 2 -10.92 0.64 -10.89
CA GLU A 2 -10.75 -0.81 -10.84
C GLU A 2 -11.11 -1.31 -9.44
N GLU A 3 -11.75 -2.47 -9.38
CA GLU A 3 -12.18 -3.07 -8.12
C GLU A 3 -10.93 -3.35 -7.29
N LYS A 4 -10.72 -2.58 -6.21
CA LYS A 4 -9.53 -2.71 -5.36
C LYS A 4 -9.49 -4.13 -4.83
N LYS A 5 -8.45 -4.90 -5.19
CA LYS A 5 -8.20 -6.22 -4.64
C LYS A 5 -8.14 -6.13 -3.12
N GLU A 6 -9.04 -6.85 -2.46
CA GLU A 6 -9.06 -6.93 -1.00
C GLU A 6 -7.78 -7.60 -0.51
N VAL A 7 -7.06 -6.93 0.41
CA VAL A 7 -5.83 -7.44 1.01
C VAL A 7 -6.13 -8.26 2.24
N LEU A 8 -6.94 -7.71 3.15
CA LEU A 8 -7.35 -8.33 4.41
C LEU A 8 -8.61 -7.64 4.94
N ARG A 9 -9.49 -8.40 5.57
CA ARG A 9 -10.68 -7.89 6.25
C ARG A 9 -10.69 -8.28 7.72
N GLU A 10 -10.37 -7.35 8.60
CA GLU A 10 -10.30 -7.57 10.04
C GLU A 10 -10.56 -6.27 10.83
N HIS A 11 -10.44 -6.34 12.15
CA HIS A 11 -10.37 -5.17 13.03
C HIS A 11 -9.17 -4.29 12.70
N LEU A 12 -9.25 -2.99 13.01
CA LEU A 12 -8.18 -2.01 12.73
C LEU A 12 -6.81 -2.46 13.25
N GLU A 13 -6.75 -2.99 14.47
CA GLU A 13 -5.50 -3.44 15.09
C GLU A 13 -4.85 -4.58 14.28
N ASP A 14 -5.65 -5.54 13.83
CA ASP A 14 -5.17 -6.68 13.05
C ASP A 14 -4.78 -6.29 11.63
N CYS A 15 -5.52 -5.36 11.00
CA CYS A 15 -5.14 -4.77 9.72
C CYS A 15 -3.80 -4.05 9.82
N LEU A 16 -3.61 -3.24 10.86
CA LEU A 16 -2.35 -2.53 11.11
C LEU A 16 -1.21 -3.51 11.41
N LYS A 17 -1.47 -4.58 12.16
CA LYS A 17 -0.50 -5.65 12.45
C LYS A 17 -0.05 -6.35 11.17
N HIS A 18 -1.00 -6.68 10.31
CA HIS A 18 -0.72 -7.31 9.03
C HIS A 18 0.11 -6.37 8.14
N PHE A 19 -0.32 -5.12 8.03
CA PHE A 19 0.42 -4.09 7.30
C PHE A 19 1.85 -3.92 7.84
N GLY A 20 2.03 -3.87 9.17
CA GLY A 20 3.34 -3.77 9.81
C GLY A 20 4.23 -4.99 9.56
N LYS A 21 3.69 -6.21 9.61
CA LYS A 21 4.43 -7.43 9.23
C LYS A 21 4.87 -7.39 7.78
N TRP A 22 3.96 -7.03 6.88
CA TRP A 22 4.24 -6.90 5.45
C TRP A 22 5.30 -5.81 5.20
N PHE A 23 5.15 -4.63 5.80
CA PHE A 23 6.12 -3.54 5.71
C PHE A 23 7.51 -3.99 6.21
N ASN A 24 7.57 -4.63 7.38
CA ASN A 24 8.82 -5.13 7.96
C ASN A 24 9.46 -6.26 7.14
N SER A 25 8.69 -7.00 6.33
CA SER A 25 9.23 -7.99 5.38
C SER A 25 9.92 -7.34 4.18
N LYS A 26 9.46 -6.15 3.77
CA LYS A 26 10.03 -5.37 2.65
C LYS A 26 11.17 -4.46 3.11
N VAL A 27 11.03 -3.87 4.29
CA VAL A 27 11.95 -2.91 4.88
C VAL A 27 12.29 -3.38 6.31
N PRO A 28 13.29 -4.26 6.47
CA PRO A 28 13.64 -4.83 7.76
C PRO A 28 13.98 -3.78 8.82
N ARG A 29 13.85 -4.17 10.10
CA ARG A 29 14.27 -3.31 11.20
C ARG A 29 15.75 -2.94 11.04
N ARG A 30 16.05 -1.64 11.19
CA ARG A 30 17.42 -1.06 11.06
C ARG A 30 18.00 -1.04 9.65
N SER A 31 17.21 -1.28 8.60
CA SER A 31 17.68 -1.06 7.23
C SER A 31 17.97 0.42 6.96
N ARG A 32 19.00 0.71 6.16
CA ARG A 32 19.19 2.05 5.57
C ARG A 32 17.97 2.33 4.67
N GLY A 33 17.38 3.52 4.75
CA GLY A 33 16.17 3.88 3.99
C GLY A 33 14.83 3.60 4.69
N ARG A 34 14.82 3.07 5.92
CA ARG A 34 13.55 2.78 6.64
C ARG A 34 12.73 4.04 6.91
N THR A 35 13.40 5.13 7.29
CA THR A 35 12.75 6.42 7.56
C THR A 35 12.11 6.97 6.27
N GLU A 36 12.82 6.88 5.16
CA GLU A 36 12.39 7.30 3.84
C GLU A 36 11.19 6.47 3.37
N ALA A 37 11.21 5.15 3.58
CA ALA A 37 10.09 4.28 3.26
C ALA A 37 8.83 4.54 4.12
N MET A 38 8.98 5.06 5.34
CA MET A 38 7.85 5.45 6.21
C MET A 38 7.31 6.86 5.91
N LYS A 39 8.11 7.70 5.25
CA LYS A 39 7.78 9.11 5.00
C LYS A 39 6.41 9.31 4.32
N PRO A 40 6.01 8.53 3.31
CA PRO A 40 4.70 8.74 2.66
C PRO A 40 3.52 8.50 3.61
N MET A 41 3.59 7.45 4.44
CA MET A 41 2.56 7.19 5.46
C MET A 41 2.59 8.28 6.54
N ALA A 42 3.78 8.71 6.96
CA ALA A 42 3.94 9.75 7.96
C ALA A 42 3.33 11.08 7.50
N GLU A 43 3.59 11.48 6.25
CA GLU A 43 3.03 12.67 5.61
C GLU A 43 1.51 12.57 5.49
N PHE A 44 0.98 11.46 4.99
CA PHE A 44 -0.47 11.26 4.88
C PHE A 44 -1.18 11.33 6.24
N LEU A 45 -0.58 10.75 7.28
CA LEU A 45 -1.14 10.76 8.63
C LEU A 45 -0.93 12.08 9.38
N GLY A 46 -0.06 12.96 8.89
CA GLY A 46 0.34 14.20 9.57
C GLY A 46 1.15 13.95 10.84
N VAL A 47 1.99 12.89 10.87
CA VAL A 47 2.81 12.52 12.03
C VAL A 47 4.28 12.34 11.65
N THR A 48 5.15 12.15 12.63
CA THR A 48 6.56 11.87 12.38
C THR A 48 6.79 10.40 11.95
N PRO A 49 7.83 10.10 11.15
CA PRO A 49 8.19 8.71 10.83
C PRO A 49 8.43 7.85 12.08
N GLY A 50 8.97 8.42 13.16
CA GLY A 50 9.13 7.71 14.43
C GLY A 50 7.80 7.34 15.11
N THR A 51 6.72 8.08 14.83
CA THR A 51 5.37 7.72 15.28
C THR A 51 4.82 6.56 14.46
N VAL A 52 4.99 6.60 13.14
CA VAL A 52 4.66 5.46 12.26
C VAL A 52 5.44 4.21 12.69
N GLN A 53 6.73 4.35 12.96
CA GLN A 53 7.56 3.25 13.43
C GLN A 53 6.98 2.60 14.69
N ARG A 54 6.67 3.40 15.72
CA ARG A 54 6.04 2.89 16.96
C ARG A 54 4.70 2.20 16.70
N MET A 55 3.88 2.76 15.80
CA MET A 55 2.61 2.13 15.41
C MET A 55 2.80 0.75 14.77
N LEU A 56 3.81 0.60 13.91
CA LEU A 56 4.09 -0.65 13.21
C LEU A 56 4.87 -1.67 14.06
N ASP A 57 5.69 -1.21 15.01
CA ASP A 57 6.60 -2.05 15.79
C ASP A 57 6.04 -2.46 17.16
N ASP A 58 5.36 -1.56 17.87
CA ASP A 58 4.97 -1.74 19.27
C ASP A 58 3.45 -1.93 19.43
N MET A 59 2.67 -1.79 18.35
CA MET A 59 1.22 -1.99 18.34
C MET A 59 0.48 -1.22 19.45
N SER A 60 0.99 -0.04 19.85
CA SER A 60 0.56 0.64 21.08
C SER A 60 0.67 2.17 21.02
N PRO A 61 -0.28 2.88 21.64
CA PRO A 61 -1.72 2.72 21.46
C PRO A 61 -2.14 3.27 20.08
N LEU A 62 -3.29 2.79 19.58
CA LEU A 62 -3.88 3.33 18.36
C LEU A 62 -4.02 4.86 18.44
N PRO A 63 -3.79 5.58 17.31
CA PRO A 63 -3.96 7.01 17.28
C PRO A 63 -5.41 7.41 17.62
N ARG A 64 -5.59 8.67 18.01
CA ARG A 64 -6.89 9.26 18.31
C ARG A 64 -7.14 10.47 17.41
N GLY A 65 -8.40 10.87 17.29
CA GLY A 65 -8.81 12.04 16.52
C GLY A 65 -8.49 11.93 15.03
N GLU A 66 -7.97 13.01 14.45
CA GLU A 66 -7.68 13.11 13.01
C GLU A 66 -6.75 12.00 12.51
N THR A 67 -5.67 11.71 13.24
CA THR A 67 -4.70 10.67 12.86
C THR A 67 -5.34 9.29 12.79
N HIS A 68 -6.34 9.01 13.62
CA HIS A 68 -7.12 7.78 13.55
C HIS A 68 -7.94 7.73 12.25
N ILE A 69 -8.64 8.81 11.92
CA ILE A 69 -9.44 8.90 10.68
C ILE A 69 -8.55 8.74 9.46
N LYS A 70 -7.40 9.42 9.43
CA LYS A 70 -6.40 9.29 8.36
C LYS A 70 -5.88 7.85 8.28
N LEU A 71 -5.61 7.19 9.41
CA LEU A 71 -5.18 5.79 9.39
C LEU A 71 -6.21 4.85 8.77
N LEU A 72 -7.50 5.01 9.09
CA LEU A 72 -8.57 4.24 8.47
C LEU A 72 -8.61 4.45 6.95
N CYS A 73 -8.51 5.71 6.52
CA CYS A 73 -8.53 6.07 5.10
C CYS A 73 -7.28 5.54 4.36
N TYR A 74 -6.10 5.59 4.99
CA TYR A 74 -4.85 5.08 4.43
C TYR A 74 -4.92 3.56 4.20
N LEU A 75 -5.39 2.81 5.19
CA LEU A 75 -5.53 1.37 5.07
C LEU A 75 -6.60 0.97 4.03
N ASP A 76 -7.75 1.65 4.01
CA ASP A 76 -8.78 1.46 2.96
C ASP A 76 -8.25 1.82 1.55
N LEU A 77 -7.39 2.84 1.47
CA LEU A 77 -6.71 3.22 0.23
C LEU A 77 -5.93 2.03 -0.35
N HIS A 78 -5.26 1.27 0.52
CA HIS A 78 -4.44 0.10 0.21
C HIS A 78 -5.19 -1.24 0.23
N GLY A 79 -6.53 -1.23 0.21
CA GLY A 79 -7.33 -2.45 0.04
C GLY A 79 -7.59 -3.23 1.33
N TYR A 80 -7.28 -2.67 2.50
CA TYR A 80 -7.68 -3.24 3.78
C TYR A 80 -9.15 -2.90 4.09
N LYS A 81 -9.95 -3.90 4.43
CA LYS A 81 -11.36 -3.74 4.82
C LYS A 81 -11.49 -3.76 6.34
N ILE A 82 -11.55 -2.57 6.92
CA ILE A 82 -11.58 -2.40 8.37
C ILE A 82 -13.02 -2.53 8.88
N ILE A 83 -13.31 -3.51 9.72
CA ILE A 83 -14.66 -3.82 10.19
C ILE A 83 -15.34 -2.61 10.85
N GLU A 84 -14.62 -1.86 11.68
CA GLU A 84 -15.14 -0.67 12.35
C GLU A 84 -15.55 0.42 11.35
N PHE A 85 -14.79 0.55 10.27
CA PHE A 85 -15.05 1.53 9.22
C PHE A 85 -16.21 1.10 8.31
N GLU A 86 -16.35 -0.20 8.06
CA GLU A 86 -17.47 -0.76 7.29
C GLU A 86 -18.80 -0.70 8.04
N ARG A 87 -18.79 -0.95 9.34
CA ARG A 87 -19.98 -0.87 10.21
C ARG A 87 -20.37 0.56 10.52
N MET A 88 -19.49 1.53 10.24
CA MET A 88 -19.80 2.95 10.41
C MET A 88 -20.97 3.35 9.49
N PRO A 89 -21.98 4.09 10.00
CA PRO A 89 -23.06 4.60 9.18
C PRO A 89 -22.52 5.37 7.97
N LYS A 90 -23.07 5.12 6.78
CA LYS A 90 -22.56 5.66 5.50
C LYS A 90 -22.30 7.17 5.54
N ILE A 91 -23.21 7.95 6.13
CA ILE A 91 -23.05 9.41 6.24
C ILE A 91 -21.77 9.78 7.02
N ARG A 92 -21.52 9.10 8.15
CA ARG A 92 -20.35 9.35 9.00
C ARG A 92 -19.08 8.88 8.33
N ARG A 93 -19.11 7.72 7.66
CA ARG A 93 -17.98 7.20 6.87
C ARG A 93 -17.59 8.20 5.79
N ASN A 94 -18.55 8.59 4.96
CA ASN A 94 -18.38 9.56 3.88
C ASN A 94 -17.84 10.91 4.40
N PHE A 95 -18.37 11.41 5.53
CA PHE A 95 -17.89 12.65 6.11
C PHE A 95 -16.47 12.52 6.69
N SER A 96 -16.15 11.38 7.31
CA SER A 96 -14.81 11.10 7.82
C SER A 96 -13.76 11.03 6.71
N GLU A 97 -14.11 10.55 5.51
CA GLU A 97 -13.21 10.57 4.36
C GLU A 97 -12.83 12.00 3.95
N LEU A 98 -13.73 12.99 4.09
CA LEU A 98 -13.38 14.39 3.81
C LEU A 98 -12.26 14.89 4.74
N ILE A 99 -12.24 14.43 5.99
CA ILE A 99 -11.17 14.75 6.95
C ILE A 99 -9.92 13.93 6.64
N GLY A 100 -10.08 12.62 6.38
CA GLY A 100 -8.97 11.72 6.11
C GLY A 100 -8.17 12.07 4.86
N PHE A 101 -8.79 12.67 3.85
CA PHE A 101 -8.14 13.15 2.63
C PHE A 101 -7.88 14.67 2.63
N GLU A 102 -8.00 15.33 3.78
CA GLU A 102 -7.69 16.75 3.99
C GLU A 102 -8.52 17.72 3.13
N LEU A 103 -9.75 17.35 2.75
CA LEU A 103 -10.71 18.29 2.14
C LEU A 103 -11.39 19.20 3.16
N LEU A 104 -11.32 18.80 4.43
CA LEU A 104 -11.75 19.56 5.60
C LEU A 104 -10.74 19.34 6.72
N SER A 105 -10.27 20.42 7.32
CA SER A 105 -9.61 20.33 8.62
C SER A 105 -10.64 19.95 9.71
N PRO A 106 -10.21 19.37 10.84
CA PRO A 106 -11.12 19.06 11.94
C PRO A 106 -11.86 20.29 12.49
N VAL A 107 -11.20 21.46 12.47
CA VAL A 107 -11.77 22.73 12.92
C VAL A 107 -12.88 23.18 11.96
N GLU A 108 -12.64 23.15 10.65
CA GLU A 108 -13.66 23.48 9.66
C GLU A 108 -14.84 22.49 9.73
N ALA A 109 -14.56 21.20 9.83
CA ALA A 109 -15.58 20.17 9.96
C ALA A 109 -16.46 20.39 11.20
N SER A 110 -15.85 20.73 12.35
CA SER A 110 -16.56 21.08 13.58
C SER A 110 -17.48 22.28 13.38
N ASN A 111 -16.94 23.36 12.80
CA ASN A 111 -17.66 24.61 12.59
C ASN A 111 -18.85 24.43 11.63
N LEU A 112 -18.66 23.71 10.52
CA LEU A 112 -19.70 23.49 9.52
C LEU A 112 -20.88 22.67 10.05
N VAL A 113 -20.61 21.69 10.92
CA VAL A 113 -21.65 20.84 11.51
C VAL A 113 -22.25 21.47 12.79
N GLY A 114 -21.61 22.51 13.33
CA GLY A 114 -22.05 23.21 14.53
C GLY A 114 -21.70 22.48 15.82
N TYR A 115 -20.48 21.94 15.91
CA TYR A 115 -19.86 21.46 17.15
C TYR A 115 -18.95 22.54 17.76
N HIS A 116 -18.85 22.57 19.09
CA HIS A 116 -18.04 23.56 19.79
C HIS A 116 -16.55 23.24 19.79
N ASP A 117 -16.21 21.95 19.69
CA ASP A 117 -14.83 21.48 19.71
C ASP A 117 -14.64 20.31 18.73
N THR A 118 -13.38 20.07 18.37
CA THR A 118 -12.98 18.99 17.46
C THR A 118 -13.16 17.60 18.07
N GLN A 119 -13.24 17.50 19.40
CA GLN A 119 -13.43 16.22 20.07
C GLN A 119 -14.85 15.69 19.86
N GLN A 120 -15.86 16.55 19.93
CA GLN A 120 -17.26 16.22 19.69
C GLN A 120 -17.47 15.67 18.28
N ILE A 121 -16.82 16.24 17.26
CA ILE A 121 -16.93 15.68 15.90
C ILE A 121 -16.30 14.28 15.81
N TYR A 122 -15.20 14.02 16.52
CA TYR A 122 -14.63 12.66 16.57
C TYR A 122 -15.57 11.69 17.30
N GLN A 123 -16.12 12.07 18.46
CA GLN A 123 -17.08 11.22 19.18
C GLN A 123 -18.31 10.91 18.32
N ALA A 124 -18.79 11.89 17.56
CA ALA A 124 -19.90 11.76 16.63
C ALA A 124 -19.61 10.80 15.47
N ILE A 125 -18.45 10.98 14.80
CA ILE A 125 -18.02 10.11 13.69
C ILE A 125 -17.89 8.66 14.15
N PHE A 126 -17.24 8.43 15.29
CA PHE A 126 -17.04 7.10 15.85
C PHE A 126 -18.26 6.55 16.61
N GLY A 127 -19.38 7.29 16.62
CA GLY A 127 -20.66 6.84 17.19
C GLY A 127 -20.67 6.68 18.71
N ARG A 128 -19.72 7.31 19.41
CA ARG A 128 -19.68 7.38 20.88
C ARG A 128 -20.67 8.40 21.43
N GLU A 129 -21.01 9.40 20.62
CA GLU A 129 -22.11 10.34 20.89
C GLU A 129 -23.17 10.26 19.79
N GLY A 130 -24.43 10.43 20.20
CA GLY A 130 -25.55 10.50 19.26
C GLY A 130 -25.47 11.74 18.38
N VAL A 131 -25.68 11.57 17.08
CA VAL A 131 -25.79 12.68 16.13
C VAL A 131 -27.27 12.91 15.85
N ASN A 132 -27.75 14.14 16.05
CA ASN A 132 -29.12 14.47 15.71
C ASN A 132 -29.30 14.55 14.17
N LYS A 133 -30.54 14.37 13.70
CA LYS A 133 -30.85 14.35 12.25
C LYS A 133 -30.41 15.62 11.51
N LYS A 134 -30.45 16.78 12.17
CA LYS A 134 -30.01 18.06 11.58
C LYS A 134 -28.52 18.02 11.25
N ARG A 135 -27.68 17.54 12.16
CA ARG A 135 -26.24 17.39 11.96
C ARG A 135 -25.90 16.30 10.94
N GLU A 136 -26.61 15.16 10.95
CA GLU A 136 -26.42 14.13 9.92
C GLU A 136 -26.75 14.67 8.51
N ASN A 137 -27.82 15.46 8.38
CA ASN A 137 -28.16 16.11 7.12
C ASN A 137 -27.07 17.11 6.67
N LEU A 138 -26.49 17.88 7.58
CA LEU A 138 -25.37 18.78 7.27
C LEU A 138 -24.14 18.01 6.79
N MET A 139 -23.74 16.95 7.51
CA MET A 139 -22.63 16.08 7.10
C MET A 139 -22.84 15.52 5.69
N TRP A 140 -24.06 15.07 5.39
CA TRP A 140 -24.43 14.54 4.08
C TRP A 140 -24.38 15.58 2.97
N THR A 141 -24.88 16.80 3.21
CA THR A 141 -24.84 17.90 2.25
C THR A 141 -23.39 18.31 1.93
N ILE A 142 -22.56 18.51 2.97
CA ILE A 142 -21.15 18.88 2.80
C ILE A 142 -20.39 17.81 2.00
N TRP A 143 -20.64 16.52 2.28
CA TRP A 143 -20.05 15.44 1.50
C TRP A 143 -20.50 15.47 0.04
N LYS A 144 -21.80 15.68 -0.23
CA LYS A 144 -22.31 15.75 -1.60
C LYS A 144 -21.62 16.84 -2.43
N GLU A 145 -21.41 18.01 -1.83
CA GLU A 145 -20.73 19.14 -2.46
C GLU A 145 -19.27 18.83 -2.79
N LYS A 146 -18.57 18.11 -1.89
CA LYS A 146 -17.15 17.80 -2.03
C LYS A 146 -16.85 16.44 -2.67
N ARG A 147 -17.85 15.62 -3.00
CA ARG A 147 -17.65 14.23 -3.46
C ARG A 147 -16.75 14.10 -4.69
N VAL A 148 -16.85 15.01 -5.65
CA VAL A 148 -16.07 14.95 -6.90
C VAL A 148 -14.60 15.19 -6.60
N GLU A 149 -14.32 16.21 -5.77
CA GLU A 149 -12.97 16.52 -5.31
C GLU A 149 -12.42 15.40 -4.41
N LEU A 150 -13.27 14.76 -3.59
CA LEU A 150 -12.88 13.64 -2.76
C LEU A 150 -12.38 12.47 -3.61
N GLU A 151 -13.14 12.06 -4.63
CA GLU A 151 -12.74 10.97 -5.52
C GLU A 151 -11.45 11.30 -6.28
N ARG A 152 -11.27 12.56 -6.71
CA ARG A 152 -10.02 13.03 -7.31
C ARG A 152 -8.84 12.87 -6.33
N ARG A 153 -9.01 13.33 -5.08
CA ARG A 153 -7.97 13.27 -4.04
C ARG A 153 -7.64 11.83 -3.63
N LYS A 154 -8.64 10.94 -3.60
CA LYS A 154 -8.46 9.50 -3.38
C LYS A 154 -7.61 8.88 -4.47
N LYS A 155 -7.86 9.24 -5.73
CA LYS A 155 -7.07 8.77 -6.87
C LYS A 155 -5.63 9.29 -6.80
N ASP A 156 -5.43 10.59 -6.61
CA ASP A 156 -4.10 11.19 -6.50
C ASP A 156 -3.29 10.57 -5.35
N ALA A 157 -3.93 10.36 -4.19
CA ALA A 157 -3.32 9.72 -3.04
C ALA A 157 -2.94 8.27 -3.34
N TYR A 158 -3.82 7.51 -4.02
CA TYR A 158 -3.53 6.13 -4.43
C TYR A 158 -2.33 6.07 -5.36
N ASP A 159 -2.29 6.93 -6.38
CA ASP A 159 -1.21 6.98 -7.37
C ASP A 159 0.13 7.37 -6.72
N THR A 160 0.10 8.32 -5.78
CA THR A 160 1.30 8.79 -5.06
C THR A 160 1.80 7.77 -4.04
N LEU A 161 0.89 7.09 -3.34
CA LEU A 161 1.20 6.20 -2.21
C LEU A 161 1.27 4.74 -2.62
N ARG A 162 1.24 4.43 -3.91
CA ARG A 162 1.19 3.05 -4.41
C ARG A 162 2.34 2.23 -3.82
N LEU A 163 1.98 1.30 -2.93
CA LEU A 163 2.93 0.51 -2.14
C LEU A 163 3.96 -0.20 -3.03
N GLU A 164 3.52 -0.77 -4.15
CA GLU A 164 4.40 -1.41 -5.13
C GLU A 164 5.52 -0.47 -5.60
N VAL A 165 5.20 0.80 -5.88
CA VAL A 165 6.17 1.82 -6.30
C VAL A 165 7.03 2.29 -5.13
N LEU A 166 6.43 2.48 -3.95
CA LEU A 166 7.13 2.95 -2.74
C LEU A 166 8.20 1.97 -2.24
N PHE A 167 8.08 0.67 -2.50
CA PHE A 167 9.07 -0.34 -2.11
C PHE A 167 9.89 -0.88 -3.28
N SER A 168 9.73 -0.31 -4.49
CA SER A 168 10.60 -0.56 -5.64
C SER A 168 11.90 0.25 -5.61
N VAL A 169 12.18 0.94 -4.50
CA VAL A 169 13.40 1.74 -4.33
C VAL A 169 14.63 0.84 -4.57
N PRO A 170 15.49 1.15 -5.57
CA PRO A 170 16.79 0.52 -5.68
C PRO A 170 17.50 0.79 -4.36
N LEU A 171 17.94 -0.26 -3.66
CA LEU A 171 18.82 -0.14 -2.52
C LEU A 171 20.06 0.64 -2.97
N GLU A 172 20.07 1.95 -2.78
CA GLU A 172 21.28 2.74 -2.87
C GLU A 172 22.19 2.27 -1.74
N VAL A 173 23.15 1.43 -2.12
CA VAL A 173 24.32 1.11 -1.31
C VAL A 173 25.00 2.43 -1.01
N GLY A 174 24.77 2.94 0.19
CA GLY A 174 25.18 4.28 0.59
C GLY A 174 26.67 4.56 0.35
N SER A 175 26.90 5.79 -0.14
CA SER A 175 28.05 6.64 0.14
C SER A 175 29.44 6.01 0.00
N VAL A 176 29.99 6.08 -1.21
CA VAL A 176 31.44 6.26 -1.37
C VAL A 176 31.67 7.65 -1.97
N SER A 177 32.48 8.41 -1.24
CA SER A 177 33.08 9.69 -1.60
C SER A 177 33.47 9.79 -3.08
N VAL A 178 33.53 11.04 -3.56
CA VAL A 178 33.84 11.53 -4.93
C VAL A 178 35.27 11.16 -5.41
N ALA A 179 35.73 9.93 -5.17
CA ALA A 179 37.08 9.46 -5.49
C ALA A 179 37.13 8.14 -6.29
N VAL A 180 36.00 7.56 -6.72
CA VAL A 180 35.99 6.25 -7.40
C VAL A 180 35.59 6.29 -8.88
N GLN A 181 35.40 7.48 -9.47
CA GLN A 181 35.31 7.59 -10.93
C GLN A 181 36.64 7.31 -11.67
N GLN A 182 37.74 7.05 -10.94
CA GLN A 182 39.04 6.74 -11.52
C GLN A 182 39.54 5.30 -11.31
N LEU A 183 38.71 4.39 -10.79
CA LEU A 183 39.08 2.98 -10.63
C LEU A 183 38.18 1.98 -11.38
N VAL A 184 37.32 2.45 -12.29
CA VAL A 184 36.51 1.58 -13.18
C VAL A 184 37.32 1.03 -14.37
N LEU A 185 38.61 0.76 -14.16
CA LEU A 185 39.43 0.01 -15.12
C LEU A 185 40.21 -1.15 -14.51
N SER A 186 39.99 -1.53 -13.25
CA SER A 186 40.66 -2.72 -12.71
C SER A 186 39.86 -3.42 -11.62
N ALA A 187 39.51 -4.68 -11.94
CA ALA A 187 39.33 -5.80 -11.03
C ALA A 187 38.03 -5.93 -10.21
N SER A 188 37.25 -6.95 -10.60
CA SER A 188 36.73 -8.05 -9.76
C SER A 188 35.20 -8.22 -9.77
N GLN A 189 34.78 -9.36 -10.33
CA GLN A 189 33.41 -9.85 -10.42
C GLN A 189 32.73 -9.94 -9.04
N PRO A 190 31.43 -9.62 -8.90
CA PRO A 190 30.68 -9.97 -7.71
C PRO A 190 30.44 -11.49 -7.70
N VAL A 191 30.89 -12.16 -6.64
CA VAL A 191 30.62 -13.58 -6.39
C VAL A 191 29.13 -13.72 -6.11
N ILE A 192 28.36 -14.04 -7.15
CA ILE A 192 26.98 -14.48 -7.01
C ILE A 192 27.01 -15.86 -6.35
N THR A 193 26.54 -15.95 -5.10
CA THR A 193 26.48 -17.25 -4.42
C THR A 193 25.35 -18.09 -5.04
N ASN A 194 25.61 -19.40 -5.21
CA ASN A 194 24.64 -20.35 -5.80
C ASN A 194 23.28 -20.35 -5.10
N ALA A 195 23.21 -20.01 -3.81
CA ALA A 195 21.97 -19.95 -3.04
C ALA A 195 21.09 -18.75 -3.41
N GLY A 196 21.68 -17.56 -3.59
CA GLY A 196 20.95 -16.35 -4.00
C GLY A 196 20.40 -16.47 -5.43
N MET A 197 21.19 -17.10 -6.31
CA MET A 197 20.75 -17.41 -7.68
C MET A 197 19.56 -18.37 -7.72
N ARG A 198 19.56 -19.41 -6.87
CA ARG A 198 18.45 -20.37 -6.79
C ARG A 198 17.15 -19.72 -6.33
N LEU A 199 17.23 -18.86 -5.30
CA LEU A 199 16.06 -18.15 -4.80
C LEU A 199 15.49 -17.19 -5.85
N ALA A 200 16.36 -16.47 -6.56
CA ALA A 200 15.96 -15.58 -7.65
C ALA A 200 15.26 -16.35 -8.80
N VAL A 201 15.79 -17.51 -9.19
CA VAL A 201 15.17 -18.36 -10.22
C VAL A 201 13.80 -18.88 -9.79
N LEU A 202 13.64 -19.29 -8.54
CA LEU A 202 12.34 -19.74 -8.01
C LEU A 202 11.31 -18.61 -8.02
N ASN A 203 11.69 -17.41 -7.55
CA ASN A 203 10.81 -16.25 -7.57
C ASN A 203 10.40 -15.87 -9.00
N ILE A 204 11.32 -15.94 -9.97
CA ILE A 204 10.99 -15.65 -11.37
C ILE A 204 9.98 -16.66 -11.92
N LEU A 205 10.16 -17.96 -11.64
CA LEU A 205 9.24 -19.00 -12.09
C LEU A 205 7.85 -18.87 -11.46
N GLU A 206 7.76 -18.62 -10.15
CA GLU A 206 6.47 -18.45 -9.46
C GLU A 206 5.70 -17.24 -9.98
N ASN A 207 6.37 -16.10 -10.18
CA ASN A 207 5.71 -14.91 -10.73
C ASN A 207 5.36 -15.07 -12.22
N SER A 208 6.13 -15.87 -12.97
CA SER A 208 5.80 -16.16 -14.37
C SER A 208 4.51 -16.96 -14.49
N VAL A 209 4.24 -17.90 -13.57
CA VAL A 209 2.99 -18.67 -13.56
C VAL A 209 1.78 -17.75 -13.35
N LEU A 210 1.87 -16.82 -12.39
CA LEU A 210 0.80 -15.85 -12.13
C LEU A 210 0.49 -14.98 -13.36
N LEU A 211 1.52 -14.61 -14.14
CA LEU A 211 1.33 -13.85 -15.39
C LEU A 211 0.55 -14.63 -16.45
N PHE A 212 0.61 -15.96 -16.46
CA PHE A 212 -0.13 -16.79 -17.42
C PHE A 212 -1.52 -17.22 -16.92
N GLU A 213 -1.78 -17.16 -15.61
CA GLU A 213 -3.08 -17.46 -15.03
C GLU A 213 -4.05 -16.26 -15.08
N ASP A 214 -3.51 -15.04 -15.00
CA ASP A 214 -4.30 -13.84 -15.25
C ASP A 214 -4.47 -13.65 -16.78
N SER A 215 -5.69 -13.36 -17.23
CA SER A 215 -6.12 -13.02 -18.60
C SER A 215 -5.43 -11.79 -19.22
N LEU A 216 -4.22 -11.44 -18.80
CA LEU A 216 -3.46 -10.28 -19.26
C LEU A 216 -3.21 -10.30 -20.77
N PHE A 217 -3.02 -11.49 -21.34
CA PHE A 217 -2.80 -11.67 -22.77
C PHE A 217 -4.07 -11.49 -23.60
N ASP A 218 -5.27 -11.58 -23.00
CA ASP A 218 -6.55 -11.41 -23.69
C ASP A 218 -6.79 -9.95 -24.14
N SER A 219 -6.03 -9.01 -23.58
CA SER A 219 -6.10 -7.58 -23.88
C SER A 219 -5.08 -7.11 -24.94
N LEU A 220 -4.16 -7.99 -25.35
CA LEU A 220 -3.11 -7.65 -26.32
C LEU A 220 -3.60 -7.81 -27.75
N SER A 221 -3.10 -6.96 -28.65
CA SER A 221 -3.35 -7.09 -30.08
C SER A 221 -2.55 -8.24 -30.70
N ASP A 222 -3.02 -8.77 -31.84
CA ASP A 222 -2.34 -9.85 -32.58
C ASP A 222 -0.90 -9.49 -32.98
N SER A 223 -0.63 -8.21 -33.26
CA SER A 223 0.71 -7.71 -33.54
C SER A 223 1.64 -7.78 -32.34
N GLU A 224 1.14 -7.46 -31.14
CA GLU A 224 1.92 -7.55 -29.90
C GLU A 224 2.17 -9.01 -29.52
N LEU A 225 1.16 -9.88 -29.66
CA LEU A 225 1.30 -11.32 -29.46
C LEU A 225 2.37 -11.95 -30.37
N CYS A 226 2.51 -11.47 -31.60
CA CYS A 226 3.56 -11.92 -32.52
C CYS A 226 4.97 -11.61 -32.02
N GLU A 227 5.18 -10.47 -31.34
CA GLU A 227 6.49 -10.11 -30.77
C GLU A 227 6.90 -11.05 -29.62
N PHE A 228 5.93 -11.58 -28.89
CA PHE A 228 6.16 -12.53 -27.79
C PHE A 228 6.29 -13.99 -28.24
N SER A 229 5.90 -14.32 -29.48
CA SER A 229 5.87 -15.70 -29.98
C SER A 229 7.22 -16.43 -29.85
N GLN A 230 8.32 -15.79 -30.24
CA GLN A 230 9.66 -16.38 -30.18
C GLN A 230 10.19 -16.57 -28.75
N PRO A 231 10.12 -15.57 -27.85
CA PRO A 231 10.42 -15.75 -26.43
C PRO A 231 9.59 -16.86 -25.77
N ILE A 232 8.28 -16.92 -26.02
CA ILE A 232 7.38 -17.93 -25.43
C ILE A 232 7.76 -19.33 -25.88
N LEU A 233 8.00 -19.55 -27.17
CA LEU A 233 8.39 -20.86 -27.70
C LEU A 233 9.72 -21.35 -27.12
N ARG A 234 10.71 -20.45 -26.98
CA ARG A 234 11.99 -20.78 -26.35
C ARG A 234 11.81 -21.13 -24.87
N LEU A 235 11.04 -20.33 -24.15
CA LEU A 235 10.75 -20.58 -22.74
C LEU A 235 10.03 -21.92 -22.54
N SER A 236 9.01 -22.20 -23.36
CA SER A 236 8.27 -23.46 -23.35
C SER A 236 9.18 -24.68 -23.57
N SER A 237 10.10 -24.60 -24.54
CA SER A 237 11.09 -25.66 -24.81
C SER A 237 12.02 -25.89 -23.60
N HIS A 238 12.53 -24.81 -22.99
CA HIS A 238 13.39 -24.90 -21.82
C HIS A 238 12.66 -25.44 -20.58
N LEU A 239 11.42 -25.01 -20.33
CA LEU A 239 10.58 -25.50 -19.25
C LEU A 239 10.21 -26.98 -19.43
N SER A 240 9.90 -27.39 -20.66
CA SER A 240 9.64 -28.80 -20.99
C SER A 240 10.87 -29.68 -20.73
N THR A 241 12.06 -29.18 -21.11
CA THR A 241 13.33 -29.87 -20.83
C THR A 241 13.61 -29.95 -19.33
N LEU A 242 13.34 -28.88 -18.58
CA LEU A 242 13.51 -28.84 -17.14
C LEU A 242 12.53 -29.79 -16.43
N SER A 243 11.26 -29.80 -16.86
CA SER A 243 10.22 -30.69 -16.35
C SER A 243 10.60 -32.15 -16.56
N SER A 244 11.06 -32.52 -17.75
CA SER A 244 11.56 -33.87 -18.05
C SER A 244 12.71 -34.28 -17.13
N LYS A 245 13.68 -33.37 -16.87
CA LYS A 245 14.78 -33.59 -15.92
C LYS A 245 14.31 -33.74 -14.47
N ILE A 246 13.24 -33.06 -14.07
CA ILE A 246 12.66 -33.20 -12.73
C ILE A 246 11.92 -34.53 -12.60
N LEU A 247 11.12 -34.91 -13.59
CA LEU A 247 10.36 -36.16 -13.60
C LEU A 247 11.27 -37.39 -13.59
N THR A 248 12.31 -37.39 -14.42
CA THR A 248 13.33 -38.48 -14.46
C THR A 248 14.10 -38.62 -13.15
N ARG A 249 14.23 -37.55 -12.36
CA ARG A 249 14.86 -37.59 -11.03
C ARG A 249 13.92 -37.98 -9.89
N LYS A 250 12.59 -37.96 -10.10
CA LYS A 250 11.60 -38.36 -9.10
C LYS A 250 11.20 -39.84 -9.21
N VAL A 251 11.55 -40.51 -10.31
CA VAL A 251 11.17 -41.89 -10.64
C VAL A 251 12.31 -42.91 -10.43
N GLY A 252 13.50 -42.45 -10.00
CA GLY A 252 14.61 -43.29 -9.54
C GLY A 252 14.94 -43.02 -8.08
#